data_AF-A0A521PZH9-F1
#
_entry.id   AF-A0A521PZH9-F1
#
_cell.length_a   1.000
_cell.length_b   1.000
_cell.length_c   1.000
_cell.angle_alpha   90.00
_cell.angle_beta   90.00
_cell.angle_gamma   90.00
#
_symmetry.space_group_name_H-M   'P 1'
#
loop_
_entity.id
_entity.type
_entity.pdbx_description
1 polymer ?
#
loop_
_entity_poly.entity_id
_entity_poly.type
_entity_poly.pdbx_seq_one_letter_code
_entity_poly.pdbx_strand_id
1 'polypeptide(L)'
;MKVLIGDANGTDKAMQQHFAAKDYKNVVVYCTGGHCRNNLGNWPTRHISAERGRKDFAYYAMKDQEMAKDASCGFMIWDGKSKGTLNNVLNLLLQQKKVVVYFSPDKACRTLRSLDDLQKLLSKCSSVDRRKFERELSLGLSMNEKASPDFFAVRPD
;
A
#
# COMPACT_ATOMS: atom_id res chain seq x y z
N MET A 1 -18.35 -8.28 -5.26
CA MET A 1 -16.97 -8.21 -4.76
C MET A 1 -16.88 -7.12 -3.70
N LYS A 2 -16.11 -7.25 -2.61
CA LYS A 2 -15.91 -6.15 -1.67
C LYS A 2 -14.63 -5.40 -2.02
N VAL A 3 -14.66 -4.07 -2.01
CA VAL A 3 -13.48 -3.21 -2.21
C VAL A 3 -13.09 -2.57 -0.88
N LEU A 4 -11.83 -2.73 -0.49
CA LEU A 4 -11.25 -2.01 0.64
C LEU A 4 -10.41 -0.87 0.06
N ILE A 5 -10.62 0.35 0.55
CA ILE A 5 -9.95 1.53 0.02
C ILE A 5 -9.52 2.46 1.14
N GLY A 6 -8.40 3.16 0.98
CA GLY A 6 -7.98 4.18 1.92
C GLY A 6 -8.75 5.49 1.75
N ASP A 7 -8.43 6.46 2.61
CA ASP A 7 -9.02 7.79 2.64
C ASP A 7 -8.07 8.89 2.11
N ALA A 8 -6.91 8.53 1.55
CA ALA A 8 -5.91 9.51 1.16
C ALA A 8 -6.35 10.39 -0.01
N ASN A 9 -5.78 11.60 -0.10
CA ASN A 9 -5.88 12.39 -1.32
C ASN A 9 -5.03 11.73 -2.42
N GLY A 10 -5.51 11.77 -3.67
CA GLY A 10 -4.85 11.12 -4.81
C GLY A 10 -5.62 9.89 -5.29
N THR A 11 -4.91 8.78 -5.49
CA THR A 11 -5.46 7.53 -6.06
C THR A 11 -6.70 7.04 -5.31
N ASP A 12 -6.67 7.01 -3.98
CA ASP A 12 -7.81 6.58 -3.16
C ASP A 12 -9.04 7.44 -3.45
N LYS A 13 -8.90 8.77 -3.39
CA LYS A 13 -10.00 9.69 -3.70
C LYS A 13 -10.53 9.52 -5.13
N ALA A 14 -9.66 9.35 -6.12
CA ALA A 14 -10.07 9.15 -7.51
C ALA A 14 -10.85 7.84 -7.69
N MET A 15 -10.42 6.75 -7.05
CA MET A 15 -11.13 5.48 -7.07
C MET A 15 -12.45 5.57 -6.30
N GLN A 16 -12.50 6.29 -5.17
CA GLN A 16 -13.76 6.60 -4.49
C GLN A 16 -14.72 7.38 -5.41
N GLN A 17 -14.27 8.42 -6.11
CA GLN A 17 -15.10 9.15 -7.08
C GLN A 17 -15.68 8.21 -8.14
N HIS A 18 -14.85 7.33 -8.69
CA HIS A 18 -15.28 6.37 -9.69
C HIS A 18 -16.37 5.42 -9.17
N PHE A 19 -16.17 4.84 -7.97
CA PHE A 19 -17.17 3.94 -7.37
C PHE A 19 -18.47 4.68 -7.03
N ALA A 20 -18.40 5.90 -6.51
CA ALA A 20 -19.58 6.71 -6.21
C ALA A 20 -20.37 7.04 -7.47
N ALA A 21 -19.70 7.44 -8.56
CA ALA A 21 -20.34 7.74 -9.84
C ALA A 21 -21.01 6.52 -10.50
N LYS A 22 -20.56 5.31 -10.15
CA LYS A 22 -21.14 4.04 -10.60
C LYS A 22 -22.16 3.45 -9.64
N ASP A 23 -22.52 4.19 -8.59
CA ASP A 23 -23.38 3.75 -7.50
C ASP A 23 -22.93 2.41 -6.85
N TYR A 24 -21.63 2.15 -6.85
CA TYR A 24 -21.09 0.90 -6.35
C TYR A 24 -21.09 0.87 -4.83
N LYS A 25 -21.93 0.02 -4.22
CA LYS A 25 -22.17 0.04 -2.77
C LYS A 25 -21.20 -0.80 -1.93
N ASN A 26 -20.53 -1.79 -2.53
CA ASN A 26 -19.75 -2.76 -1.78
C ASN A 26 -18.30 -2.30 -1.54
N VAL A 27 -18.16 -1.16 -0.87
CA VAL A 27 -16.89 -0.51 -0.51
C VAL A 27 -16.81 -0.36 1.01
N VAL A 28 -15.61 -0.50 1.58
CA VAL A 28 -15.30 -0.14 2.96
C VAL A 28 -14.11 0.80 2.96
N VAL A 29 -14.24 1.97 3.58
CA VAL A 29 -13.17 2.96 3.64
C VAL A 29 -12.35 2.78 4.92
N TYR A 30 -11.05 2.54 4.79
CA TYR A 30 -10.12 2.47 5.91
C TYR A 30 -9.58 3.86 6.22
N CYS A 31 -9.68 4.24 7.49
CA CYS A 31 -9.27 5.53 8.01
C CYS A 31 -8.46 5.34 9.28
N THR A 32 -7.50 6.24 9.52
CA THR A 32 -6.76 6.25 10.78
C THR A 32 -7.33 7.31 11.71
N GLY A 33 -7.55 6.97 12.99
CA GLY A 33 -8.05 7.91 14.00
C GLY A 33 -9.55 8.20 13.89
N GLY A 34 -10.01 9.32 14.45
CA GLY A 34 -11.43 9.61 14.65
C GLY A 34 -12.22 10.07 13.41
N HIS A 35 -11.55 10.55 12.36
CA HIS A 35 -12.21 11.09 11.17
C HIS A 35 -11.52 10.66 9.87
N CYS A 36 -12.31 10.23 8.89
CA CYS A 36 -11.85 9.95 7.54
C CYS A 36 -11.59 11.26 6.77
N ARG A 37 -10.49 11.33 6.03
CA ARG A 37 -10.21 12.49 5.16
C ARG A 37 -11.18 12.56 3.97
N ASN A 38 -11.52 11.40 3.39
CA ASN A 38 -12.44 11.29 2.27
C ASN A 38 -13.33 10.04 2.42
N ASN A 39 -14.63 10.20 2.20
CA ASN A 39 -15.59 9.11 1.99
C ASN A 39 -16.70 9.60 1.04
N LEU A 40 -16.42 9.58 -0.26
CA LEU A 40 -17.28 10.26 -1.24
C LEU A 40 -18.59 9.55 -1.55
N GLY A 41 -18.67 8.24 -1.27
CA GLY A 41 -19.88 7.44 -1.49
C GLY A 41 -20.66 7.14 -0.22
N ASN A 42 -20.31 7.77 0.91
CA ASN A 42 -20.94 7.51 2.22
C ASN A 42 -20.95 6.02 2.60
N TRP A 43 -19.85 5.32 2.32
CA TRP A 43 -19.73 3.89 2.62
C TRP A 43 -19.40 3.64 4.09
N PRO A 44 -19.59 2.40 4.59
CA PRO A 44 -19.08 2.00 5.90
C PRO A 44 -17.58 2.26 6.05
N THR A 45 -17.17 2.70 7.22
CA THR A 45 -15.76 3.02 7.54
C THR A 45 -15.19 2.02 8.53
N ARG A 46 -13.89 1.72 8.40
CA ARG A 46 -13.10 0.99 9.39
C ARG A 46 -12.02 1.92 9.94
N HIS A 47 -12.12 2.21 11.23
CA HIS A 47 -11.21 3.09 11.93
C HIS A 47 -10.12 2.28 12.61
N ILE A 48 -8.86 2.56 12.25
CA ILE A 48 -7.70 1.96 12.91
C ILE A 48 -7.24 2.94 14.00
N SER A 49 -7.25 2.47 15.25
CA SER A 49 -6.78 3.24 16.40
C SER A 49 -5.27 3.40 16.31
N ALA A 50 -4.81 4.64 16.23
CA ALA A 50 -3.42 4.98 16.47
C ALA A 50 -3.34 5.73 17.80
N GLU A 51 -2.27 5.49 18.56
CA GLU A 51 -2.02 6.20 19.80
C GLU A 51 -2.02 7.71 19.56
N ARG A 52 -2.68 8.46 20.45
CA ARG A 52 -2.87 9.91 20.31
C ARG A 52 -1.51 10.61 20.26
N GLY A 53 -1.19 11.25 19.14
CA GLY A 53 -0.14 12.29 19.10
C GLY A 53 0.84 12.24 17.94
N ARG A 54 0.94 11.14 17.18
CA ARG A 54 1.88 11.05 16.04
C ARG A 54 1.15 10.87 14.72
N LYS A 55 1.09 11.94 13.91
CA LYS A 55 0.66 11.92 12.50
C LYS A 55 1.87 11.74 11.57
N ASP A 56 2.66 10.71 11.82
CA ASP A 56 3.86 10.42 11.04
C ASP A 56 3.60 9.33 9.98
N PHE A 57 4.65 8.89 9.28
CA PHE A 57 4.53 7.82 8.30
C PHE A 57 4.01 6.50 8.91
N ALA A 58 4.38 6.21 10.17
CA ALA A 58 3.95 5.01 10.87
C ALA A 58 2.43 5.00 11.09
N TYR A 59 1.83 6.17 11.36
CA TYR A 59 0.39 6.35 11.49
C TYR A 59 -0.40 5.86 10.25
N TYR A 60 0.07 6.17 9.05
CA TYR A 60 -0.59 5.74 7.81
C TYR A 60 -0.25 4.28 7.47
N ALA A 61 0.98 3.84 7.76
CA ALA A 61 1.44 2.49 7.49
C ALA A 61 0.66 1.42 8.29
N MET A 62 0.31 1.68 9.56
CA MET A 62 -0.49 0.74 10.36
C MET A 62 -1.86 0.48 9.73
N LYS A 63 -2.53 1.54 9.28
CA LYS A 63 -3.84 1.42 8.62
C LYS A 63 -3.73 0.65 7.30
N ASP A 64 -2.71 0.95 6.49
CA ASP A 64 -2.49 0.23 5.23
C ASP A 64 -2.14 -1.25 5.47
N GLN A 65 -1.45 -1.58 6.56
CA GLN A 65 -1.15 -2.96 6.96
C GLN A 65 -2.41 -3.71 7.39
N GLU A 66 -3.28 -3.10 8.20
CA GLU A 66 -4.58 -3.70 8.57
C GLU A 66 -5.46 -3.92 7.33
N MET A 67 -5.54 -2.92 6.45
CA MET A 67 -6.26 -3.06 5.18
C MET A 67 -5.69 -4.20 4.32
N ALA A 68 -4.37 -4.36 4.28
CA ALA A 68 -3.72 -5.47 3.59
C ALA A 68 -4.05 -6.83 4.24
N LYS A 69 -4.16 -6.92 5.57
CA LYS A 69 -4.58 -8.12 6.31
C LYS A 69 -5.98 -8.57 5.92
N ASP A 70 -6.91 -7.64 5.79
CA ASP A 70 -8.31 -7.93 5.44
C ASP A 70 -8.52 -8.19 3.94
N ALA A 71 -7.60 -7.76 3.08
CA ALA A 71 -7.68 -7.96 1.63
C ALA A 71 -7.29 -9.38 1.20
N SER A 72 -7.94 -9.90 0.16
CA SER A 72 -7.53 -11.16 -0.51
C SER A 72 -6.53 -10.93 -1.65
N CYS A 73 -6.51 -9.73 -2.22
CA CYS A 73 -5.55 -9.29 -3.24
C CYS A 73 -5.51 -7.76 -3.28
N GLY A 74 -4.47 -7.18 -3.89
CA GLY A 74 -4.35 -5.73 -4.07
C GLY A 74 -4.42 -5.27 -5.52
N PHE A 75 -4.78 -4.01 -5.69
CA PHE A 75 -4.58 -3.25 -6.92
C PHE A 75 -3.89 -1.93 -6.58
N MET A 76 -2.80 -1.60 -7.26
CA MET A 76 -2.00 -0.42 -6.99
C MET A 76 -1.75 0.35 -8.28
N ILE A 77 -1.93 1.67 -8.24
CA ILE A 77 -1.47 2.58 -9.29
C ILE A 77 -0.16 3.18 -8.79
N TRP A 78 0.93 2.93 -9.52
CA TRP A 78 2.27 3.30 -9.06
C TRP A 78 3.08 4.02 -10.14
N ASP A 79 3.71 5.11 -9.75
CA ASP A 79 4.55 5.97 -10.59
C ASP A 79 6.04 5.58 -10.59
N GLY A 80 6.40 4.54 -9.85
CA GLY A 80 7.80 4.13 -9.63
C GLY A 80 8.55 4.98 -8.60
N LYS A 81 7.88 5.92 -7.92
CA LYS A 81 8.50 6.88 -6.99
C LYS A 81 7.86 6.86 -5.60
N SER A 82 6.55 6.63 -5.53
CA SER A 82 5.80 6.60 -4.26
C SER A 82 6.26 5.45 -3.36
N LYS A 83 6.95 5.79 -2.27
CA LYS A 83 7.34 4.85 -1.21
C LYS A 83 6.12 4.19 -0.56
N GLY A 84 5.06 4.95 -0.30
CA GLY A 84 3.85 4.43 0.35
C GLY A 84 3.20 3.34 -0.47
N THR A 85 3.11 3.52 -1.79
CA THR A 85 2.57 2.51 -2.70
C THR A 85 3.44 1.25 -2.72
N LEU A 86 4.77 1.42 -2.77
CA LEU A 86 5.70 0.29 -2.69
C LEU A 86 5.58 -0.49 -1.37
N ASN A 87 5.42 0.22 -0.25
CA ASN A 87 5.16 -0.39 1.05
C ASN A 87 3.86 -1.22 1.06
N ASN A 88 2.80 -0.72 0.40
CA ASN A 88 1.53 -1.45 0.31
C ASN A 88 1.64 -2.70 -0.56
N VAL A 89 2.47 -2.66 -1.62
CA VAL A 89 2.84 -3.84 -2.41
C VAL A 89 3.57 -4.87 -1.53
N LEU A 90 4.57 -4.44 -0.75
CA LEU A 90 5.31 -5.32 0.16
C LEU A 90 4.41 -5.96 1.22
N ASN A 91 3.54 -5.17 1.87
CA ASN A 91 2.59 -5.66 2.87
C ASN A 91 1.72 -6.81 2.35
N LEU A 92 1.32 -6.77 1.08
CA LEU A 92 0.53 -7.84 0.45
C LEU A 92 1.41 -9.05 0.10
N LEU A 93 2.57 -8.84 -0.52
CA LEU A 93 3.45 -9.91 -0.95
C LEU A 93 4.01 -10.72 0.24
N LEU A 94 4.37 -10.05 1.34
CA LEU A 94 4.80 -10.71 2.58
C LEU A 94 3.70 -11.58 3.21
N GLN A 95 2.43 -11.26 2.93
CA GLN A 95 1.27 -12.05 3.32
C GLN A 95 0.84 -13.05 2.23
N GLN A 96 1.69 -13.29 1.23
CA GLN A 96 1.45 -14.20 0.10
C GLN A 96 0.19 -13.83 -0.73
N LYS A 97 -0.17 -12.54 -0.74
CA LYS A 97 -1.33 -12.02 -1.48
C LYS A 97 -0.88 -11.44 -2.81
N LYS A 98 -1.54 -11.85 -3.89
CA LYS A 98 -1.30 -11.30 -5.23
C LYS A 98 -1.65 -9.82 -5.29
N VAL A 99 -0.87 -9.06 -6.05
CA VAL A 99 -1.12 -7.64 -6.28
C VAL A 99 -0.97 -7.31 -7.76
N VAL A 100 -1.94 -6.59 -8.31
CA VAL A 100 -1.86 -6.04 -9.66
C VAL A 100 -1.37 -4.61 -9.56
N VAL A 101 -0.26 -4.30 -10.19
CA VAL A 101 0.32 -2.95 -10.23
C VAL A 101 0.14 -2.39 -11.63
N TYR A 102 -0.63 -1.31 -11.75
CA TYR A 102 -0.56 -0.44 -12.92
C TYR A 102 0.66 0.45 -12.78
N PHE A 103 1.69 0.19 -13.58
CA PHE A 103 2.93 0.94 -13.56
C PHE A 103 2.84 2.10 -14.56
N SER A 104 2.66 3.32 -14.05
CA SER A 104 2.41 4.48 -14.92
C SER A 104 3.54 4.79 -15.92
N PRO A 105 4.84 4.52 -15.63
CA PRO A 105 5.91 4.76 -16.60
C PRO A 105 5.78 3.94 -17.89
N ASP A 106 5.26 2.71 -17.81
CA ASP A 106 5.04 1.85 -18.99
C ASP A 106 3.57 1.72 -19.40
N LYS A 107 2.66 2.34 -18.62
CA LYS A 107 1.20 2.29 -18.81
C LYS A 107 0.65 0.86 -18.87
N ALA A 108 1.26 -0.09 -18.16
CA ALA A 108 0.85 -1.48 -18.16
C ALA A 108 0.55 -2.03 -16.77
N CYS A 109 -0.40 -2.96 -16.72
CA CYS A 109 -0.69 -3.75 -15.53
C CYS A 109 0.25 -4.96 -15.44
N ARG A 110 0.78 -5.20 -14.23
CA ARG A 110 1.65 -6.34 -13.92
C ARG A 110 1.11 -7.04 -12.69
N THR A 111 0.99 -8.37 -12.74
CA THR A 111 0.61 -9.14 -11.57
C THR A 111 1.86 -9.62 -10.86
N LEU A 112 2.04 -9.21 -9.61
CA LEU A 112 3.11 -9.67 -8.74
C LEU A 112 2.55 -10.73 -7.79
N ARG A 113 3.25 -11.85 -7.69
CA ARG A 113 2.92 -12.97 -6.79
C ARG A 113 4.00 -13.23 -5.75
N SER A 114 5.20 -12.69 -5.96
CA SER A 114 6.36 -12.88 -5.10
C SER A 114 7.24 -11.63 -5.02
N LEU A 115 8.20 -11.66 -4.09
CA LEU A 115 9.23 -10.62 -4.01
C LEU A 115 10.12 -10.60 -5.26
N ASP A 116 10.37 -11.74 -5.92
CA ASP A 116 11.06 -11.79 -7.22
C ASP A 116 10.33 -11.02 -8.31
N ASP A 117 9.00 -11.12 -8.37
CA ASP A 117 8.22 -10.32 -9.32
C ASP A 117 8.37 -8.82 -9.03
N LEU A 118 8.42 -8.45 -7.75
CA LEU A 118 8.67 -7.07 -7.35
C LEU A 118 10.07 -6.61 -7.77
N GLN A 119 11.12 -7.42 -7.58
CA GLN A 119 12.48 -7.09 -8.04
C GLN A 119 12.54 -6.84 -9.55
N LYS A 120 11.87 -7.67 -10.35
CA LYS A 120 11.76 -7.50 -11.81
C LYS A 120 11.01 -6.20 -12.19
N LEU A 121 10.10 -5.74 -11.34
CA LEU A 121 9.46 -4.44 -11.53
C LEU A 121 10.41 -3.30 -11.15
N LEU A 122 11.10 -3.42 -10.01
CA LEU A 122 12.07 -2.41 -9.54
C LEU A 122 13.26 -2.24 -10.48
N SER A 123 13.64 -3.26 -11.25
CA SER A 123 14.68 -3.14 -12.27
C SER A 123 14.29 -2.21 -13.42
N LYS A 124 13.01 -1.80 -13.52
CA LYS A 124 12.52 -0.80 -14.49
C LYS A 124 12.50 0.63 -13.93
N CYS A 125 12.70 0.80 -12.63
CA CYS A 125 12.80 2.10 -11.99
C CYS A 125 14.17 2.75 -12.28
N SER A 126 14.27 4.06 -12.09
CA SER A 126 15.56 4.74 -12.19
C SER A 126 16.53 4.22 -11.12
N SER A 127 17.84 4.28 -11.40
CA SER A 127 18.85 3.85 -10.42
C SER A 127 18.86 4.71 -9.14
N VAL A 128 18.29 5.92 -9.20
CA VAL A 128 18.13 6.82 -8.05
C VAL A 128 16.97 6.35 -7.17
N ASP A 129 15.80 6.13 -7.77
CA ASP A 129 14.60 5.66 -7.04
C ASP A 129 14.84 4.27 -6.45
N ARG A 130 15.47 3.37 -7.21
CA ARG A 130 15.82 2.03 -6.73
C ARG A 130 16.73 2.07 -5.49
N ARG A 131 17.81 2.86 -5.53
CA ARG A 131 18.72 3.03 -4.38
C ARG A 131 18.02 3.64 -3.17
N LYS A 132 17.10 4.58 -3.40
CA LYS A 132 16.27 5.15 -2.34
C LYS A 132 15.43 4.07 -1.66
N PHE A 133 14.76 3.21 -2.43
CA PHE A 133 13.95 2.12 -1.88
C PHE A 133 14.80 1.09 -1.14
N GLU A 134 15.94 0.69 -1.68
CA GLU A 134 16.85 -0.26 -1.04
C GLU A 134 17.32 0.23 0.34
N ARG A 135 17.68 1.51 0.45
CA ARG A 135 18.10 2.13 1.71
C ARG A 135 16.95 2.25 2.72
N GLU A 136 15.76 2.64 2.26
CA GLU A 136 14.66 3.03 3.14
C GLU A 136 13.70 1.92 3.54
N LEU A 137 13.68 0.82 2.79
CA LEU A 137 12.81 -0.33 3.03
C LEU A 137 13.59 -1.56 3.48
N SER A 138 14.89 -1.41 3.75
CA SER A 138 15.78 -2.52 4.08
C SER A 138 15.58 -3.70 3.12
N LEU A 139 15.45 -3.41 1.81
CA LEU A 139 15.37 -4.42 0.76
C LEU A 139 16.77 -5.03 0.56
N GLY A 140 17.36 -5.52 1.64
CA GLY A 140 18.45 -6.47 1.59
C GLY A 140 17.86 -7.76 1.05
N LEU A 141 18.00 -7.95 -0.25
CA LEU A 141 17.77 -9.23 -0.91
C LEU A 141 18.87 -10.20 -0.45
N SER A 142 18.80 -10.64 0.80
CA SER A 142 19.49 -11.83 1.24
C SER A 142 18.50 -12.98 1.11
N MET A 143 18.75 -13.85 0.13
CA MET A 143 18.12 -15.15 0.07
C MET A 143 18.53 -15.93 1.33
N ASN A 144 17.70 -15.89 2.36
CA ASN A 144 17.59 -17.01 3.29
C ASN A 144 16.27 -16.95 4.04
N GLU A 145 15.51 -18.03 3.94
CA GLU A 145 14.29 -18.27 4.71
C GLU A 145 14.61 -18.21 6.20
N LYS A 146 14.25 -17.10 6.86
CA LYS A 146 13.88 -16.95 8.29
C LYS A 146 13.74 -15.46 8.61
N ALA A 147 12.65 -14.85 8.19
CA ALA A 147 12.28 -13.51 8.64
C ALA A 147 11.43 -13.61 9.93
N SER A 148 12.06 -13.34 11.08
CA SER A 148 11.33 -12.95 12.29
C SER A 148 10.67 -11.57 12.10
N PRO A 149 9.64 -11.21 12.90
CA PRO A 149 8.72 -10.11 12.57
C PRO A 149 9.24 -8.67 12.73
N ASP A 150 10.47 -8.46 13.18
CA ASP A 150 10.95 -7.10 13.48
C ASP A 150 11.68 -6.46 12.30
N PHE A 151 10.92 -6.17 11.25
CA PHE A 151 11.37 -5.34 10.11
C PHE A 151 11.24 -3.82 10.38
N PHE A 152 10.75 -3.40 11.56
CA PHE A 152 10.38 -2.01 11.86
C PHE A 152 11.18 -1.35 13.01
N ALA A 153 12.43 -1.73 13.24
CA ALA A 153 13.31 -0.90 14.06
C ALA A 153 13.93 0.22 13.22
N VAL A 154 13.35 1.42 13.29
CA VAL A 154 14.04 2.66 12.90
C VAL A 154 15.30 2.74 13.76
N ARG A 155 16.48 2.89 13.13
CA ARG A 155 17.71 3.16 13.87
C ARG A 155 17.56 4.48 14.63
N PRO A 156 17.78 4.53 15.95
CA PRO A 156 17.94 5.80 16.64
C PRO A 156 19.26 6.45 16.18
N ASP A 157 19.21 7.78 16.08
CA ASP A 157 20.32 8.65 15.67
C ASP A 157 21.60 8.45 16.51
#